data_AF-A0A183D525-F1
#
_entry.id   AF-A0A183D525-F1
#
_cell.length_a   1.000
_cell.length_b   1.000
_cell.length_c   1.000
_cell.angle_alpha   90.00
_cell.angle_beta   90.00
_cell.angle_gamma   90.00
#
_symmetry.space_group_name_H-M   'P 1'
#
loop_
_entity.id
_entity.type
_entity.pdbx_description
1 polymer ?
#
loop_
_entity_poly.entity_id
_entity_poly.type
_entity_poly.pdbx_seq_one_letter_code
_entity_poly.pdbx_strand_id
1 'polypeptide(L)'
;MLAAVRLRKLKSVRGGPFDNFCVTPEVLEAAIKTDRANGLIPFMFIMTLGTTSTCAFDPLEQLAPICQKEDMWVHVDAAYAEYRFIGNGLKFADSFNMNAHKTMQVTFDCSPMWLVLDDR
;
A
#
# COMPACT_ATOMS: atom_id res chain seq x y z
N MET A 1 -4.78 16.68 -6.32
CA MET A 1 -3.74 17.29 -5.45
C MET A 1 -4.42 17.58 -4.14
N LEU A 2 -4.13 16.82 -3.08
CA LEU A 2 -4.59 17.19 -1.73
C LEU A 2 -3.72 18.36 -1.30
N ALA A 3 -4.31 19.54 -1.10
CA ALA A 3 -3.55 20.69 -0.62
C ALA A 3 -2.87 20.33 0.72
N ALA A 4 -1.66 20.84 0.94
CA ALA A 4 -0.85 20.62 2.15
C ALA A 4 -0.32 19.18 2.41
N VAL A 5 -0.43 18.24 1.46
CA VAL A 5 0.18 16.90 1.60
C VAL A 5 1.41 16.77 0.71
N ARG A 6 2.55 16.38 1.30
CA ARG A 6 3.76 16.02 0.54
C ARG A 6 3.74 14.53 0.22
N LEU A 7 3.72 14.20 -1.06
CA LEU A 7 3.88 12.81 -1.53
C LEU A 7 5.37 12.48 -1.68
N ARG A 8 5.79 11.36 -1.09
CA ARG A 8 7.13 10.79 -1.26
C ARG A 8 7.03 9.52 -2.08
N LYS A 9 7.73 9.49 -3.22
CA LYS A 9 7.93 8.25 -3.97
C LYS A 9 9.03 7.45 -3.28
N LEU A 10 8.72 6.22 -2.88
CA LEU A 10 9.69 5.28 -2.36
C LEU A 10 10.38 4.53 -3.50
N LYS A 11 11.64 4.16 -3.27
CA LYS A 11 12.41 3.35 -4.21
C LYS A 11 11.97 1.90 -4.07
N SER A 12 11.49 1.29 -5.15
CA SER A 12 11.34 -0.16 -5.21
C SER A 12 12.66 -0.82 -5.64
N VAL A 13 12.87 -2.03 -5.15
CA VAL A 13 13.97 -2.90 -5.57
C VAL A 13 13.39 -4.23 -6.02
N ARG A 14 14.10 -4.92 -6.91
CA ARG A 14 13.72 -6.29 -7.28
C ARG A 14 14.23 -7.26 -6.22
N GLY A 15 13.36 -8.13 -5.72
CA GLY A 15 13.66 -9.13 -4.70
C GLY A 15 12.46 -9.41 -3.79
N GLY A 16 12.71 -9.59 -2.50
CA GLY A 16 11.68 -9.84 -1.50
C GLY A 16 11.07 -11.26 -1.60
N PRO A 17 10.03 -11.54 -0.81
CA PRO A 17 9.44 -12.89 -0.71
C PRO A 17 8.76 -13.36 -2.01
N PHE A 18 8.50 -12.46 -2.95
CA PHE A 18 7.82 -12.75 -4.21
C PHE A 18 8.73 -12.63 -5.45
N ASP A 19 10.05 -12.41 -5.26
CA ASP A 19 11.03 -12.18 -6.34
C ASP A 19 10.58 -11.14 -7.40
N ASN A 20 9.96 -10.04 -6.95
CA ASN A 20 9.36 -9.01 -7.79
C ASN A 20 9.85 -7.60 -7.39
N PHE A 21 9.30 -6.54 -7.98
CA PHE A 21 9.58 -5.17 -7.53
C PHE A 21 8.73 -4.80 -6.32
N CYS A 22 9.35 -4.51 -5.18
CA CYS A 22 8.64 -4.08 -3.98
C CYS A 22 9.40 -3.00 -3.21
N VAL A 23 8.70 -2.31 -2.30
CA VAL A 23 9.33 -1.55 -1.22
C VAL A 23 9.83 -2.51 -0.15
N THR A 24 11.01 -2.27 0.41
CA THR A 24 11.55 -3.07 1.53
C THR A 24 11.32 -2.37 2.87
N PRO A 25 11.33 -3.10 4.00
CA PRO A 25 11.29 -2.53 5.35
C PRO A 25 12.28 -1.38 5.54
N GLU A 26 13.52 -1.56 5.10
CA GLU A 26 14.60 -0.58 5.30
C GLU A 26 14.34 0.71 4.52
N VAL A 27 13.78 0.62 3.31
CA VAL A 27 13.42 1.80 2.52
C VAL A 27 12.30 2.59 3.21
N LEU A 28 11.31 1.90 3.74
CA LEU A 28 10.18 2.51 4.44
C LEU A 28 10.63 3.18 5.74
N GLU A 29 11.36 2.48 6.59
CA GLU A 29 11.87 3.00 7.87
C GLU A 29 12.79 4.22 7.66
N ALA A 30 13.68 4.16 6.67
CA ALA A 30 14.57 5.27 6.34
C ALA A 30 13.78 6.51 5.86
N ALA A 31 12.71 6.30 5.09
CA ALA A 31 11.85 7.38 4.63
C ALA A 31 11.09 8.04 5.80
N ILE A 32 10.49 7.24 6.68
CA ILE A 32 9.78 7.71 7.88
C ILE A 32 10.72 8.52 8.76
N LYS A 33 11.91 7.98 9.05
CA LYS A 33 12.94 8.67 9.84
C LYS A 33 13.35 10.00 9.23
N THR A 34 13.54 10.03 7.90
CA THR A 34 13.90 11.25 7.17
C THR A 34 12.78 12.28 7.23
N ASP A 35 11.53 11.88 7.08
CA ASP A 35 10.38 12.79 7.13
C ASP A 35 10.20 13.38 8.52
N ARG A 36 10.32 12.56 9.59
CA ARG A 36 10.30 13.06 10.97
C ARG A 36 11.44 14.03 11.25
N ALA A 37 12.66 13.73 10.79
CA ALA A 37 13.82 14.63 10.96
C ALA A 37 13.63 15.99 10.27
N ASN A 38 12.80 16.05 9.23
CA ASN A 38 12.43 17.29 8.53
C ASN A 38 11.21 18.00 9.16
N GLY A 39 10.71 17.53 10.31
CA GLY A 39 9.53 18.10 10.96
C GLY A 39 8.20 17.76 10.25
N LEU A 40 8.20 16.77 9.37
CA LEU A 40 6.98 16.27 8.72
C LEU A 40 6.32 15.18 9.58
N ILE A 41 5.04 14.95 9.34
CA ILE A 41 4.25 13.91 10.00
C ILE A 41 3.92 12.84 8.95
N PRO A 42 4.64 11.70 8.94
CA PRO A 42 4.21 10.52 8.18
C PRO A 42 2.87 10.04 8.74
N PHE A 43 1.85 9.91 7.90
CA PHE A 43 0.50 9.53 8.35
C PHE A 43 -0.17 8.46 7.49
N MET A 44 0.38 8.15 6.31
CA MET A 44 -0.20 7.16 5.40
C MET A 44 0.87 6.50 4.55
N PHE A 45 0.72 5.21 4.34
CA PHE A 45 1.46 4.44 3.35
C PHE A 45 0.49 3.69 2.44
N ILE A 46 0.71 3.78 1.13
CA ILE A 46 -0.07 3.09 0.10
C ILE A 46 0.75 1.89 -0.34
N MET A 47 0.32 0.69 0.06
CA MET A 47 0.87 -0.56 -0.42
C MET A 47 0.15 -1.00 -1.67
N THR A 48 0.90 -1.43 -2.69
CA THR A 48 0.29 -1.86 -3.94
C THR A 48 0.31 -3.39 -4.06
N LEU A 49 -0.86 -3.95 -4.30
CA LEU A 49 -1.03 -5.32 -4.77
C LEU A 49 -1.31 -5.27 -6.27
N GLY A 50 -0.31 -5.60 -7.08
CA GLY A 50 -0.42 -5.57 -8.53
C GLY A 50 -0.18 -4.16 -9.09
N THR A 51 1.07 -3.75 -9.18
CA THR A 51 1.44 -2.52 -9.90
C THR A 51 1.10 -2.63 -11.39
N THR A 52 0.65 -1.55 -12.03
CA THR A 52 0.20 -1.56 -13.44
C THR A 52 1.22 -2.11 -14.44
N SER A 53 2.51 -1.77 -14.31
CA SER A 53 3.50 -2.09 -15.34
C SER A 53 4.10 -3.50 -15.23
N THR A 54 4.28 -3.99 -14.01
CA THR A 54 5.03 -5.24 -13.75
C THR A 54 4.24 -6.25 -12.93
N CYS A 55 2.98 -5.95 -12.59
CA CYS A 55 2.14 -6.80 -11.75
C CYS A 55 2.80 -7.16 -10.41
N ALA A 56 3.67 -6.29 -9.87
CA ALA A 56 4.40 -6.56 -8.65
C ALA A 56 3.56 -6.26 -7.40
N PHE A 57 3.96 -6.85 -6.28
CA PHE A 57 3.23 -6.82 -5.00
C PHE A 57 4.17 -6.42 -3.87
N ASP A 58 3.73 -5.47 -3.03
CA ASP A 58 4.41 -5.16 -1.79
C ASP A 58 4.15 -6.25 -0.71
N PRO A 59 5.14 -6.59 0.12
CA PRO A 59 4.98 -7.58 1.19
C PRO A 59 4.25 -6.98 2.39
N LEU A 60 2.91 -6.97 2.36
CA LEU A 60 2.05 -6.40 3.42
C LEU A 60 2.44 -6.86 4.83
N GLU A 61 2.69 -8.15 5.02
CA GLU A 61 3.01 -8.71 6.34
C GLU A 61 4.35 -8.20 6.92
N GLN A 62 5.26 -7.70 6.05
CA GLN A 62 6.54 -7.13 6.46
C GLN A 62 6.45 -5.62 6.67
N LEU A 63 5.67 -4.92 5.83
CA LEU A 63 5.62 -3.46 5.83
C LEU A 63 4.56 -2.89 6.78
N ALA A 64 3.40 -3.55 6.91
CA ALA A 64 2.29 -3.02 7.70
C ALA A 64 2.60 -2.90 9.20
N PRO A 65 3.33 -3.84 9.84
CA PRO A 65 3.73 -3.67 11.23
C PRO A 65 4.62 -2.44 11.47
N ILE A 66 5.37 -1.97 10.47
CA ILE A 66 6.15 -0.72 10.58
C ILE A 66 5.20 0.47 10.61
N CYS A 67 4.25 0.54 9.69
CA CYS A 67 3.25 1.59 9.64
C CYS A 67 2.42 1.66 10.94
N GLN A 68 2.01 0.51 11.48
CA GLN A 68 1.26 0.44 12.74
C GLN A 68 2.06 0.96 13.93
N LYS A 69 3.36 0.65 14.02
CA LYS A 69 4.23 1.20 15.08
C LYS A 69 4.42 2.71 14.98
N GLU A 70 4.27 3.25 13.78
CA GLU A 70 4.45 4.67 13.47
C GLU A 70 3.13 5.45 13.43
N ASP A 71 2.01 4.80 13.78
CA ASP A 71 0.65 5.35 13.74
C ASP A 71 0.27 5.88 12.34
N MET A 72 0.66 5.14 11.30
CA MET A 72 0.39 5.46 9.91
C MET A 72 -0.74 4.59 9.35
N TRP A 73 -1.65 5.22 8.62
CA TRP A 73 -2.72 4.55 7.88
C TRP A 73 -2.16 3.65 6.77
N VAL A 74 -2.59 2.40 6.74
CA VAL A 74 -2.23 1.42 5.70
C VAL A 74 -3.36 1.33 4.67
N HIS A 75 -3.16 1.95 3.51
CA HIS A 75 -4.06 1.77 2.36
C HIS A 75 -3.50 0.70 1.42
N VAL A 76 -4.33 -0.26 1.03
CA VAL A 76 -4.01 -1.26 0.01
C VAL A 76 -4.68 -0.89 -1.31
N ASP A 77 -3.86 -0.54 -2.30
CA ASP A 77 -4.25 -0.38 -3.70
C ASP A 77 -4.12 -1.73 -4.41
N ALA A 78 -5.25 -2.36 -4.70
CA ALA A 78 -5.35 -3.59 -5.47
C ALA A 78 -6.12 -3.36 -6.78
N ALA A 79 -6.01 -2.18 -7.38
CA ALA A 79 -6.76 -1.83 -8.58
C ALA A 79 -6.56 -2.86 -9.72
N TYR A 80 -5.34 -3.40 -9.89
CA TYR A 80 -5.01 -4.34 -10.94
C TYR A 80 -4.93 -5.81 -10.48
N ALA A 81 -4.87 -6.08 -9.17
CA ALA A 81 -4.68 -7.45 -8.68
C ALA A 81 -5.91 -8.34 -8.91
N GLU A 82 -5.66 -9.56 -9.40
CA GLU A 82 -6.64 -10.64 -9.37
C GLU A 82 -6.82 -11.15 -7.93
N TYR A 83 -8.05 -11.50 -7.55
CA TYR A 83 -8.44 -11.92 -6.19
C TYR A 83 -7.53 -12.98 -5.53
N ARG A 84 -6.80 -13.76 -6.33
CA ARG A 84 -5.94 -14.86 -5.88
C ARG A 84 -4.74 -14.41 -5.03
N PHE A 85 -4.36 -13.14 -5.11
CA PHE A 85 -3.20 -12.60 -4.38
C PHE A 85 -3.57 -11.87 -3.08
N ILE A 86 -4.87 -11.82 -2.77
CA ILE A 86 -5.38 -11.22 -1.55
C ILE A 86 -5.21 -12.23 -0.41
N GLY A 87 -3.99 -12.33 0.11
CA GLY A 87 -3.64 -13.22 1.23
C GLY A 87 -4.04 -12.69 2.60
N ASN A 88 -3.54 -13.33 3.65
CA ASN A 88 -3.78 -12.96 5.06
C ASN A 88 -3.28 -11.55 5.44
N GLY A 89 -2.52 -10.89 4.57
CA GLY A 89 -2.00 -9.53 4.79
C GLY A 89 -3.07 -8.45 4.90
N LEU A 90 -4.28 -8.66 4.34
CA LEU A 90 -5.36 -7.65 4.44
C LEU A 90 -5.80 -7.34 5.87
N LYS A 91 -5.57 -8.25 6.82
CA LYS A 91 -5.89 -8.01 8.24
C LYS A 91 -5.15 -6.80 8.84
N PHE A 92 -4.08 -6.35 8.18
CA PHE A 92 -3.31 -5.19 8.61
C PHE A 92 -3.74 -3.89 7.91
N ALA A 93 -4.58 -3.97 6.87
CA ALA A 93 -5.02 -2.80 6.11
C ALA A 93 -6.09 -2.01 6.86
N ASP A 94 -6.03 -0.69 6.76
CA ASP A 94 -7.06 0.24 7.23
C ASP A 94 -8.10 0.52 6.14
N SER A 95 -7.65 0.50 4.89
CA SER A 95 -8.53 0.55 3.73
C SER A 95 -8.01 -0.26 2.56
N PHE A 96 -8.93 -0.73 1.74
CA PHE A 96 -8.65 -1.57 0.58
C PHE A 96 -9.47 -1.09 -0.62
N ASN A 97 -8.85 -0.98 -1.78
CA ASN A 97 -9.51 -0.65 -3.05
C ASN A 97 -9.17 -1.67 -4.13
N MET A 98 -10.12 -1.97 -5.01
CA MET A 98 -9.89 -2.70 -6.26
C MET A 98 -10.79 -2.18 -7.38
N ASN A 99 -10.42 -2.43 -8.63
CA ASN A 99 -11.25 -2.07 -9.78
C ASN A 99 -11.96 -3.30 -10.34
N ALA A 100 -13.24 -3.44 -10.03
CA ALA A 100 -14.10 -4.49 -10.57
C ALA A 100 -14.15 -4.49 -12.11
N HIS A 101 -14.07 -3.29 -12.72
CA HIS A 101 -14.03 -3.13 -14.17
C HIS A 101 -12.69 -3.53 -14.83
N LYS A 102 -11.67 -3.91 -14.04
CA LYS A 102 -10.43 -4.50 -14.55
C LYS A 102 -10.45 -6.02 -14.44
N THR A 103 -10.81 -6.56 -13.28
CA THR A 103 -10.60 -7.99 -12.96
C THR A 103 -11.87 -8.82 -12.92
N MET A 104 -13.06 -8.20 -12.83
CA MET A 104 -14.35 -8.88 -12.71
C MET A 104 -15.27 -8.70 -13.93
N GLN A 105 -14.75 -8.20 -15.05
CA GLN A 105 -15.51 -7.97 -16.29
C GLN A 105 -16.76 -7.09 -16.12
N VAL A 106 -16.78 -6.24 -15.09
CA VAL A 106 -17.83 -5.22 -14.93
C VAL A 106 -17.59 -4.12 -15.96
N THR A 107 -18.64 -3.64 -16.62
CA THR A 107 -18.53 -2.49 -17.54
C THR A 107 -18.00 -1.26 -16.80
N PHE A 108 -17.25 -0.41 -17.49
CA PHE A 108 -16.70 0.81 -16.91
C PHE A 108 -17.83 1.79 -16.45
N ASP A 109 -17.77 2.42 -15.27
CA ASP A 109 -16.78 2.30 -14.17
C ASP A 109 -17.32 1.53 -12.94
N CYS A 110 -16.39 0.94 -12.17
CA CYS A 110 -16.69 0.32 -10.88
C CYS A 110 -15.40 0.08 -10.07
N SER A 111 -15.22 0.83 -8.97
CA SER A 111 -14.04 0.75 -8.08
C SER A 111 -14.49 0.77 -6.61
N PRO A 112 -14.94 -0.38 -6.07
CA PRO A 112 -15.34 -0.46 -4.68
C PRO A 112 -14.16 -0.24 -3.73
N MET A 113 -14.45 0.35 -2.59
CA MET A 113 -13.50 0.57 -1.50
C MET A 113 -14.11 0.09 -0.19
N TRP A 114 -13.29 -0.57 0.63
CA TRP A 114 -13.63 -1.00 1.97
C TRP A 114 -12.77 -0.23 2.97
N LEU A 115 -13.39 0.13 4.09
CA LEU A 115 -12.75 0.77 5.23
C LEU A 115 -12.94 -0.15 6.43
N VAL A 116 -11.87 -0.36 7.20
CA VAL A 116 -11.99 -0.99 8.51
C VAL A 116 -12.41 0.11 9.50
N LEU A 117 -13.55 -0.11 10.17
CA LEU A 117 -14.07 0.80 11.19
C LEU A 117 -13.72 0.20 12.54
N ASP A 118 -12.49 0.45 13.01
CA ASP A 118 -12.07 0.16 14.38
C ASP A 118 -11.51 1.44 15.00
N ASP A 119 -11.78 1.65 16.29
CA ASP A 119 -11.15 2.70 17.09
C ASP A 119 -9.70 2.29 17.40
N ARG A 120 -8.78 2.54 16.47
CA ARG A 120 -7.33 2.45 16.73
C ARG A 120 -6.83 3.63 17.55
#